data_AF-A0A521AV64-F1
#
_entry.id   AF-A0A521AV64-F1
#
_cell.length_a   1.000
_cell.length_b   1.000
_cell.length_c   1.000
_cell.angle_alpha   90.00
_cell.angle_beta   90.00
_cell.angle_gamma   90.00
#
_symmetry.space_group_name_H-M   'P 1'
#
loop_
_entity.id
_entity.type
_entity.pdbx_description
1 polymer ?
#
loop_
_entity_poly.entity_id
_entity_poly.type
_entity_poly.pdbx_seq_one_letter_code
_entity_poly.pdbx_strand_id
1 'polypeptide(L)' 'MKKLAIILTACGLAFGLNACKNSGRQPHPLDTERIVCVSKQLTEMIFALGAQDKLVGTDLSST' A
#
# COMPACT_ATOMS: atom_id res chain seq x y z
N MET A 1 35.91 -25.21 -3.68
CA MET A 1 35.61 -23.77 -3.81
C MET A 1 34.24 -23.49 -4.44
N LYS A 2 33.87 -24.15 -5.55
CA LYS A 2 32.58 -23.92 -6.25
C LYS A 2 31.34 -24.26 -5.41
N LYS A 3 31.41 -25.27 -4.54
CA LYS A 3 30.31 -25.68 -3.64
C LYS A 3 30.02 -24.63 -2.55
N LEU A 4 31.03 -23.89 -2.10
CA LEU A 4 30.89 -22.83 -1.09
C LEU A 4 30.19 -21.59 -1.67
N ALA A 5 30.51 -21.24 -2.92
CA ALA A 5 29.87 -20.16 -3.64
C ALA A 5 28.36 -20.42 -3.84
N ILE A 6 27.98 -21.66 -4.19
CA ILE A 6 26.58 -22.04 -4.40
C ILE A 6 25.76 -21.91 -3.10
N ILE A 7 26.34 -22.28 -1.95
CA ILE A 7 25.66 -22.16 -0.64
C ILE A 7 25.45 -20.70 -0.25
N LEU A 8 26.44 -19.84 -0.50
CA LEU A 8 26.34 -18.39 -0.23
C LEU A 8 25.30 -17.70 -1.12
N THR A 9 25.23 -18.05 -2.40
CA THR A 9 24.23 -17.49 -3.33
C THR A 9 22.81 -17.96 -2.99
N ALA A 10 22.63 -19.23 -2.59
CA ALA A 10 21.34 -19.75 -2.17
C ALA A 10 20.83 -19.09 -0.88
N CYS A 11 21.74 -18.82 0.08
CA CYS A 11 21.37 -18.19 1.34
C CYS A 11 20.96 -16.71 1.14
N GLY A 12 21.67 -15.96 0.28
CA GLY A 12 21.34 -14.56 -0.02
C GLY A 12 19.95 -14.37 -0.63
N LEU A 13 19.50 -15.30 -1.48
CA LEU A 13 18.19 -15.23 -2.12
C LEU A 13 17.03 -15.49 -1.16
N ALA A 14 17.22 -16.36 -0.17
CA ALA A 14 16.19 -16.70 0.82
C ALA A 14 15.93 -15.56 1.82
N PHE A 15 16.94 -14.74 2.13
CA PHE A 15 16.81 -13.61 3.04
C PHE A 15 16.20 -12.36 2.38
N GLY A 16 16.43 -12.14 1.07
CA GLY A 16 15.94 -10.96 0.36
C GLY A 16 14.42 -10.88 0.21
N LEU A 17 13.72 -12.02 0.15
CA LEU A 17 12.26 -12.05 -0.07
C LEU A 17 11.44 -11.70 1.17
N ASN A 18 12.00 -11.82 2.37
CA ASN A 18 11.29 -11.50 3.62
C ASN A 18 11.39 -10.02 4.03
N ALA A 19 12.27 -9.24 3.40
CA ALA A 19 12.49 -7.83 3.73
C ALA A 19 11.34 -6.90 3.29
N CYS A 20 10.45 -7.34 2.40
CA CYS A 20 9.29 -6.56 1.96
C CYS A 20 8.06 -6.69 2.87
N LYS A 21 8.17 -7.41 3.99
CA LYS A 21 7.04 -7.70 4.88
C LYS A 21 6.96 -6.73 6.06
N ASN A 22 7.02 -5.42 5.78
CA ASN A 22 6.74 -4.40 6.78
C ASN A 22 5.79 -3.33 6.22
N SER A 23 4.53 -3.72 6.06
CA SER A 23 3.44 -2.75 6.01
C SER A 23 2.79 -2.81 7.38
N GLY A 24 2.99 -1.78 8.20
CA GLY A 24 2.41 -1.64 9.54
C GLY A 24 0.90 -1.44 9.54
N ARG A 25 0.18 -2.18 8.68
CA ARG A 25 -1.27 -2.22 8.63
C ARG A 25 -1.76 -2.98 9.85
N GLN A 26 -2.30 -2.22 10.80
CA GLN A 26 -3.26 -2.76 11.74
C GLN A 26 -4.39 -3.41 10.92
N PRO A 27 -4.81 -4.65 11.23
CA PRO A 27 -5.96 -5.26 10.60
C PRO A 27 -7.20 -4.44 11.00
N HIS A 28 -7.56 -3.47 10.16
CA HIS A 28 -8.80 -2.72 10.33
C HIS A 28 -9.97 -3.62 9.94
N PRO A 29 -11.07 -3.63 10.73
CA PRO A 29 -12.26 -4.39 10.39
C PRO A 29 -12.75 -3.95 9.01
N LEU A 30 -13.04 -4.93 8.15
CA LEU A 30 -13.40 -4.78 6.74
C LEU A 30 -14.71 -4.00 6.49
N ASP A 31 -15.29 -3.43 7.53
CA ASP A 31 -16.61 -2.83 7.45
C ASP A 31 -16.51 -1.31 7.55
N THR A 32 -16.69 -0.68 6.38
CA THR A 32 -17.01 0.74 6.21
C THR A 32 -15.88 1.74 6.55
N GLU A 33 -14.73 1.62 5.88
CA GLU A 33 -13.77 2.73 5.82
C GLU A 33 -14.38 3.90 5.03
N ARG A 34 -14.52 5.06 5.68
CA ARG A 34 -15.04 6.30 5.11
C ARG A 34 -13.92 7.33 5.00
N ILE A 35 -13.81 7.97 3.84
CA ILE A 35 -12.72 8.88 3.51
C ILE A 35 -13.25 10.32 3.50
N VAL A 36 -12.62 11.20 4.27
CA VAL A 36 -12.75 12.65 4.13
C VAL A 36 -11.47 13.17 3.48
N CYS A 37 -11.58 13.83 2.33
CA CYS A 37 -10.42 14.30 1.58
C CYS A 37 -10.44 15.82 1.41
N VAL A 38 -9.38 16.49 1.89
CA VAL A 38 -9.24 17.95 1.79
C VAL A 38 -8.40 18.41 0.59
N SER A 39 -7.75 17.48 -0.11
CA SER A 39 -6.91 17.77 -1.25
C SER A 39 -7.63 17.48 -2.56
N LYS A 40 -7.67 18.47 -3.45
CA LYS A 40 -8.28 18.34 -4.78
C LYS A 40 -7.62 17.24 -5.62
N GLN A 41 -6.28 17.26 -5.69
CA GLN A 41 -5.53 16.30 -6.50
C GLN A 41 -5.74 14.85 -6.03
N LEU A 42 -5.82 14.65 -4.71
CA LEU A 42 -6.09 13.33 -4.14
C LEU A 42 -7.55 12.92 -4.36
N THR A 43 -8.48 13.85 -4.25
CA THR A 43 -9.90 13.62 -4.57
C THR A 43 -10.05 13.15 -6.01
N GLU A 44 -9.46 13.85 -6.98
CA GLU A 44 -9.45 13.48 -8.40
C GLU A 44 -8.85 12.09 -8.64
N MET A 45 -7.76 11.76 -7.95
CA MET A 45 -7.16 10.43 -8.02
C MET A 45 -8.10 9.33 -7.49
N ILE A 46 -8.82 9.59 -6.40
CA ILE A 46 -9.81 8.65 -5.84
C ILE A 46 -10.96 8.41 -6.84
N PHE A 47 -11.41 9.46 -7.53
CA PHE A 47 -12.38 9.34 -8.62
C PHE A 47 -11.85 8.53 -9.80
N ALA A 48 -10.60 8.78 -10.23
CA ALA A 48 -9.98 8.03 -11.32
C ALA A 48 -9.82 6.54 -11.00
N LEU A 49 -9.68 6.20 -9.71
CA LEU A 49 -9.60 4.82 -9.23
C LEU A 49 -10.98 4.16 -9.02
N GLY A 50 -12.08 4.90 -9.22
CA GLY A 50 -13.45 4.38 -9.07
C GLY A 50 -13.86 4.12 -7.63
N ALA A 51 -13.20 4.76 -6.65
CA ALA A 51 -13.44 4.57 -5.22
C ALA A 51 -14.20 5.73 -4.57
N GLN A 52 -14.92 6.53 -5.37
CA GLN A 52 -15.66 7.70 -4.91
C GLN A 52 -16.83 7.36 -3.97
N ASP A 53 -17.33 6.12 -4.00
CA ASP A 53 -18.34 5.60 -3.07
C ASP A 53 -17.86 5.59 -1.61
N LYS A 54 -16.54 5.62 -1.41
CA LYS A 54 -15.91 5.69 -0.09
C LYS A 54 -15.68 7.12 0.41
N LEU A 55 -15.86 8.14 -0.45
CA LEU A 55 -15.74 9.54 -0.04
C LEU A 55 -17.04 10.00 0.64
N VAL A 56 -16.90 10.44 1.89
CA VAL A 56 -18.02 10.99 2.68
C VAL A 56 -17.94 12.51 2.87
N GLY A 57 -16.82 13.12 2.46
CA GLY A 57 -16.64 14.56 2.48
C GLY A 57 -15.44 14.99 1.64
N THR A 58 -15.60 16.10 0.93
CA THR A 58 -14.55 16.77 0.17
C THR A 58 -14.45 18.23 0.62
N ASP A 59 -13.29 18.85 0.43
CA ASP A 59 -13.18 20.30 0.58
C ASP A 59 -13.93 21.04 -0.53
N LEU A 60 -14.40 22.27 -0.26
CA LEU A 60 -15.15 23.10 -1.21
C LEU A 60 -14.37 23.38 -2.50
N SER A 61 -13.04 23.47 -2.42
CA SER A 61 -12.19 23.68 -3.61
C SER A 61 -12.06 22.43 -4.49
N SER A 62 -12.48 21.26 -3.96
CA SER A 62 -12.42 19.94 -4.59
C SER A 62 -13.74 19.52 -5.23
N THR A 63 -14.67 20.47 -5.39
CA THR A 63 -15.92 20.32 -6.15
C THR A 63 -15.67 20.41 -7.66
#